data_AF-A0AAU6FJI3-F1
#
_entry.id   AF-A0AAU6FJI3-F1
#
_cell.length_a   1.000
_cell.length_b   1.000
_cell.length_c   1.000
_cell.angle_alpha   90.00
_cell.angle_beta   90.00
_cell.angle_gamma   90.00
#
_symmetry.space_group_name_H-M   'P 1'
#
loop_
_entity.id
_entity.type
_entity.pdbx_description
1 polymer ?
#
loop_
_entity_poly.entity_id
_entity_poly.type
_entity_poly.pdbx_seq_one_letter_code
_entity_poly.pdbx_strand_id
1 'polypeptide(L)'
;MRRPDHQTQADVTAGAVLAPYLRAQAADFLRSLRLHRENSAPTDAGPQAAEQAAWALRRSARRISGTLHTFRAALDPLWAEQLRTELAWLSGTLGREHAYADRLNRLLDALHGLSGAPLPAARTASGTASASASASASADKERAVLGVGAARAGALLERQLTLARTRAHSAALQALGSSRFHAVADAVALLASEVPLSAAAADPSGDLLHDPAGRAEQRLLGAVAALPPYGTTEPYNEAHDAPWHQTRLLLRLHRYAHEVVRGAPDPVLAGPGHALDLHRDAAEAAAAAAAAARTPRIAPTTAYALGVLHADQRHEVEAARSVFRECWPYATAAATRP
;
A
#
# COMPACT_ATOMS: atom_id res chain seq x y z
N MET A 1 -17.57 -45.67 11.39
CA MET A 1 -16.92 -44.44 10.88
C MET A 1 -17.99 -43.41 10.56
N ARG A 2 -18.18 -42.41 11.42
CA ARG A 2 -19.08 -41.27 11.17
C ARG A 2 -18.42 -40.36 10.12
N ARG A 3 -19.10 -40.12 9.00
CA ARG A 3 -18.81 -38.99 8.09
C ARG A 3 -19.19 -37.69 8.81
N PRO A 4 -18.30 -36.71 9.01
CA PRO A 4 -18.69 -35.40 9.51
C PRO A 4 -19.10 -34.46 8.36
N ASP A 5 -20.14 -33.65 8.61
CA ASP A 5 -20.20 -32.20 8.35
C ASP A 5 -20.43 -31.60 6.93
N HIS A 6 -20.98 -32.32 5.95
CA HIS A 6 -21.49 -31.63 4.73
C HIS A 6 -22.90 -31.04 4.86
N GLN A 7 -23.73 -31.54 5.78
CA GLN A 7 -25.08 -30.99 6.00
C GLN A 7 -25.06 -29.72 6.88
N THR A 8 -24.11 -29.59 7.81
CA THR A 8 -24.05 -28.46 8.73
C THR A 8 -23.60 -27.15 8.07
N GLN A 9 -22.91 -27.20 6.91
CA GLN A 9 -22.53 -26.00 6.15
C GLN A 9 -23.68 -25.43 5.31
N ALA A 10 -24.72 -26.22 4.99
CA ALA A 10 -25.84 -25.79 4.17
C ALA A 10 -26.83 -24.87 4.93
N ASP A 11 -26.88 -24.95 6.25
CA ASP A 11 -27.83 -24.20 7.10
C ASP A 11 -27.26 -22.90 7.68
N VAL A 12 -26.01 -22.56 7.39
CA VAL A 12 -25.40 -21.32 7.91
C VAL A 12 -25.86 -20.13 7.06
N THR A 13 -26.59 -19.19 7.67
CA THR A 13 -27.02 -17.96 7.01
C THR A 13 -25.84 -17.01 6.76
N ALA A 14 -25.96 -16.14 5.75
CA ALA A 14 -24.95 -15.15 5.47
C ALA A 14 -24.67 -14.23 6.68
N GLY A 15 -25.73 -13.85 7.41
CA GLY A 15 -25.63 -13.07 8.64
C GLY A 15 -24.83 -13.75 9.74
N ALA A 16 -24.95 -15.08 9.89
CA ALA A 16 -24.24 -15.87 10.90
C ALA A 16 -22.72 -15.90 10.68
N VAL A 17 -22.25 -15.72 9.44
CA VAL A 17 -20.81 -15.63 9.11
C VAL A 17 -20.33 -14.17 9.16
N LEU A 18 -21.09 -13.26 8.55
CA LEU A 18 -20.68 -11.87 8.38
C LEU A 18 -20.67 -11.09 9.70
N ALA A 19 -21.66 -11.32 10.56
CA ALA A 19 -21.80 -10.54 11.79
C ALA A 19 -20.66 -10.81 12.80
N PRO A 20 -20.28 -12.05 13.12
CA PRO A 20 -19.13 -12.31 14.00
C PRO A 20 -17.83 -11.73 13.46
N TYR A 21 -17.59 -11.81 12.15
CA TYR A 21 -16.39 -11.25 11.53
C TYR A 21 -16.34 -9.72 11.69
N LEU A 22 -17.43 -9.02 11.37
CA LEU A 22 -17.49 -7.55 11.50
C LEU A 22 -17.35 -7.12 12.97
N ARG A 23 -18.00 -7.82 13.90
CA ARG A 23 -17.86 -7.56 15.35
C ARG A 23 -16.42 -7.76 15.83
N ALA A 24 -15.74 -8.82 15.37
CA ALA A 24 -14.34 -9.05 15.70
C ALA A 24 -13.43 -7.93 15.18
N GLN A 25 -13.60 -7.50 13.91
CA GLN A 25 -12.84 -6.39 13.35
C GLN A 25 -13.15 -5.05 14.04
N ALA A 26 -14.40 -4.82 14.45
CA ALA A 26 -14.79 -3.65 15.24
C ALA A 26 -14.15 -3.66 16.63
N ALA A 27 -14.13 -4.81 17.32
CA ALA A 27 -13.45 -4.96 18.60
C ALA A 27 -11.94 -4.71 18.49
N ASP A 28 -11.30 -5.23 17.44
CA ASP A 28 -9.88 -4.96 17.15
C ASP A 28 -9.63 -3.48 16.85
N PHE A 29 -10.53 -2.81 16.11
CA PHE A 29 -10.48 -1.38 15.88
C PHE A 29 -10.51 -0.60 17.20
N LEU A 30 -11.50 -0.85 18.07
CA LEU A 30 -11.63 -0.16 19.35
C LEU A 30 -10.46 -0.44 20.30
N ARG A 31 -9.95 -1.67 20.29
CA ARG A 31 -8.75 -2.05 21.06
C ARG A 31 -7.52 -1.29 20.57
N SER A 32 -7.29 -1.25 19.26
CA SER A 32 -6.17 -0.52 18.68
C SER A 32 -6.28 0.99 18.88
N LEU A 33 -7.50 1.54 18.88
CA LEU A 33 -7.74 2.95 19.19
C LEU A 33 -7.39 3.29 20.65
N ARG A 34 -7.78 2.43 21.60
CA ARG A 34 -7.40 2.59 23.01
C ARG A 34 -5.89 2.54 23.19
N LEU A 35 -5.22 1.53 22.61
CA LEU A 35 -3.77 1.41 22.64
C LEU A 35 -3.08 2.62 21.99
N HIS A 36 -3.64 3.14 20.89
CA HIS A 36 -3.10 4.34 20.25
C HIS A 36 -3.19 5.55 21.18
N ARG A 37 -4.30 5.72 21.91
CA ARG A 37 -4.45 6.82 22.90
C ARG A 37 -3.50 6.67 24.08
N GLU A 38 -3.35 5.47 24.61
CA GLU A 38 -2.44 5.15 25.73
C GLU A 38 -0.98 5.43 25.36
N ASN A 39 -0.57 5.04 24.14
CA ASN A 39 0.81 5.19 23.66
C ASN A 39 1.10 6.55 22.98
N SER A 40 0.08 7.39 22.78
CA SER A 40 0.26 8.76 22.26
C SER A 40 0.62 9.76 23.38
N ALA A 41 0.49 9.36 24.65
CA ALA A 41 1.00 10.14 25.77
C ALA A 41 2.54 10.08 25.79
N PRO A 42 3.24 11.14 26.24
CA PRO A 42 4.69 11.13 26.37
C PRO A 42 5.09 10.27 27.57
N THR A 43 5.10 8.95 27.38
CA THR A 43 5.59 7.94 28.33
C THR A 43 6.58 7.00 27.64
N ASP A 44 7.45 6.37 28.43
CA ASP A 44 8.60 5.56 27.99
C ASP A 44 8.25 4.31 27.14
N ALA A 45 6.97 4.03 26.89
CA ALA A 45 6.48 2.91 26.06
C ALA A 45 6.81 3.05 24.55
N GLY A 46 7.36 4.19 24.14
CA GLY A 46 8.11 4.33 22.90
C GLY A 46 7.28 4.54 21.63
N PRO A 47 7.84 5.26 20.63
CA PRO A 47 7.16 5.58 19.37
C PRO A 47 6.66 4.34 18.60
N GLN A 48 7.37 3.21 18.74
CA GLN A 48 7.04 1.96 18.04
C GLN A 48 5.69 1.36 18.44
N ALA A 49 5.30 1.44 19.72
CA ALA A 49 4.03 0.90 20.18
C ALA A 49 2.83 1.72 19.64
N ALA A 50 3.00 3.04 19.57
CA ALA A 50 2.02 3.94 18.95
C ALA A 50 1.86 3.69 17.45
N GLU A 51 2.97 3.46 16.74
CA GLU A 51 3.00 3.10 15.31
C GLU A 51 2.30 1.76 15.04
N GLN A 52 2.60 0.74 15.84
CA GLN A 52 1.94 -0.57 15.74
C GLN A 52 0.43 -0.47 15.98
N ALA A 53 0.01 0.31 16.97
CA ALA A 53 -1.40 0.57 17.24
C ALA A 53 -2.08 1.32 16.07
N ALA A 54 -1.43 2.34 15.51
CA ALA A 54 -1.94 3.06 14.34
C ALA A 54 -2.02 2.17 13.08
N TRP A 55 -1.05 1.26 12.89
CA TRP A 55 -1.10 0.27 11.82
C TRP A 55 -2.25 -0.72 12.02
N ALA A 56 -2.44 -1.24 13.23
CA ALA A 56 -3.54 -2.15 13.56
C ALA A 56 -4.91 -1.47 13.34
N LEU A 57 -5.05 -0.21 13.75
CA LEU A 57 -6.24 0.61 13.55
C LEU A 57 -6.56 0.80 12.05
N ARG A 58 -5.55 1.11 11.23
CA ARG A 58 -5.72 1.20 9.77
C ARG A 58 -6.04 -0.16 9.15
N ARG A 59 -5.49 -1.25 9.69
CA ARG A 59 -5.74 -2.61 9.18
C ARG A 59 -7.19 -3.03 9.42
N SER A 60 -7.71 -2.87 10.63
CA SER A 60 -9.11 -3.17 10.96
C SER A 60 -10.08 -2.27 10.19
N ALA A 61 -9.83 -0.96 10.11
CA ALA A 61 -10.66 -0.03 9.32
C ALA A 61 -10.77 -0.45 7.84
N ARG A 62 -9.65 -0.85 7.22
CA ARG A 62 -9.61 -1.29 5.83
C ARG A 62 -10.32 -2.63 5.61
N ARG A 63 -10.25 -3.56 6.57
CA ARG A 63 -11.00 -4.82 6.54
C ARG A 63 -12.51 -4.60 6.66
N ILE A 64 -12.94 -3.77 7.60
CA ILE A 64 -14.36 -3.38 7.73
C ILE A 64 -14.81 -2.77 6.41
N SER A 65 -14.15 -1.71 5.93
CA SER A 65 -14.47 -1.02 4.67
C SER A 65 -14.53 -1.96 3.46
N GLY A 66 -13.58 -2.90 3.32
CA GLY A 66 -13.58 -3.86 2.22
C GLY A 66 -14.65 -4.94 2.32
N THR A 67 -15.02 -5.32 3.54
CA THR A 67 -16.13 -6.25 3.82
C THR A 67 -17.47 -5.61 3.47
N LEU A 68 -17.67 -4.35 3.91
CA LEU A 68 -18.85 -3.55 3.56
C LEU A 68 -18.97 -3.37 2.03
N HIS A 69 -17.84 -3.16 1.33
CA HIS A 69 -17.84 -3.04 -0.13
C HIS A 69 -18.27 -4.33 -0.84
N THR A 70 -17.72 -5.47 -0.42
CA THR A 70 -17.93 -6.75 -1.11
C THR A 70 -19.32 -7.32 -0.83
N PHE A 71 -19.72 -7.34 0.45
CA PHE A 71 -20.97 -7.95 0.91
C PHE A 71 -22.10 -6.94 1.12
N ARG A 72 -22.07 -5.80 0.41
CA ARG A 72 -23.07 -4.72 0.53
C ARG A 72 -24.52 -5.19 0.37
N ALA A 73 -24.76 -6.29 -0.35
CA ALA A 73 -26.09 -6.84 -0.58
C ALA A 73 -26.69 -7.51 0.67
N ALA A 74 -25.86 -7.92 1.63
CA ALA A 74 -26.29 -8.52 2.89
C ALA A 74 -26.45 -7.48 4.02
N LEU A 75 -26.14 -6.21 3.78
CA LEU A 75 -26.09 -5.13 4.77
C LEU A 75 -27.05 -4.00 4.39
N ASP A 76 -27.39 -3.12 5.33
CA ASP A 76 -28.05 -1.86 4.99
C ASP A 76 -27.16 -1.03 4.03
N PRO A 77 -27.61 -0.76 2.79
CA PRO A 77 -26.79 -0.12 1.77
C PRO A 77 -26.41 1.32 2.11
N LEU A 78 -27.30 2.10 2.75
CA LEU A 78 -27.03 3.50 3.06
C LEU A 78 -26.00 3.60 4.18
N TRP A 79 -26.21 2.84 5.25
CA TRP A 79 -25.26 2.74 6.36
C TRP A 79 -23.88 2.25 5.90
N ALA A 80 -23.84 1.20 5.08
CA ALA A 80 -22.58 0.62 4.61
C ALA A 80 -21.76 1.61 3.78
N GLU A 81 -22.43 2.38 2.90
CA GLU A 81 -21.76 3.37 2.06
C GLU A 81 -21.24 4.57 2.86
N GLN A 82 -22.04 5.07 3.81
CA GLN A 82 -21.62 6.15 4.70
C GLN A 82 -20.40 5.74 5.53
N LEU A 83 -20.48 4.59 6.22
CA LEU A 83 -19.38 4.10 7.06
C LEU A 83 -18.12 3.82 6.23
N ARG A 84 -18.26 3.27 5.01
CA ARG A 84 -17.13 3.01 4.11
C ARG A 84 -16.38 4.29 3.75
N THR A 85 -17.11 5.36 3.44
CA THR A 85 -16.54 6.67 3.09
C THR A 85 -15.75 7.24 4.27
N GLU A 86 -16.31 7.15 5.47
CA GLU A 86 -15.68 7.64 6.69
C GLU A 86 -14.44 6.82 7.09
N LEU A 87 -14.50 5.49 7.00
CA LEU A 87 -13.35 4.62 7.26
C LEU A 87 -12.22 4.82 6.23
N ALA A 88 -12.57 5.10 4.97
CA ALA A 88 -11.59 5.45 3.94
C ALA A 88 -10.90 6.78 4.26
N TRP A 89 -11.67 7.81 4.64
CA TRP A 89 -11.13 9.09 5.11
C TRP A 89 -10.19 8.92 6.31
N LEU A 90 -10.62 8.18 7.35
CA LEU A 90 -9.84 7.97 8.56
C LEU A 90 -8.54 7.21 8.29
N SER A 91 -8.63 6.05 7.61
CA SER A 91 -7.46 5.21 7.31
C SER A 91 -6.47 5.92 6.39
N GLY A 92 -6.95 6.73 5.45
CA GLY A 92 -6.14 7.57 4.59
C GLY A 92 -5.42 8.67 5.38
N THR A 93 -6.12 9.36 6.30
CA THR A 93 -5.55 10.45 7.10
C THR A 93 -4.45 9.94 8.04
N LEU A 94 -4.72 8.87 8.79
CA LEU A 94 -3.75 8.25 9.71
C LEU A 94 -2.56 7.61 8.97
N GLY A 95 -2.75 7.25 7.69
CA GLY A 95 -1.71 6.58 6.92
C GLY A 95 -0.64 7.49 6.33
N ARG A 96 -0.92 8.79 6.18
CA ARG A 96 -0.03 9.74 5.48
C ARG A 96 1.29 9.96 6.21
N GLU A 97 1.25 10.09 7.53
CA GLU A 97 2.46 10.35 8.31
C GLU A 97 3.51 9.26 8.08
N HIS A 98 3.11 8.00 8.28
CA HIS A 98 3.95 6.83 8.07
C HIS A 98 4.42 6.73 6.62
N ALA A 99 3.52 6.96 5.65
CA ALA A 99 3.89 6.93 4.24
C ALA A 99 4.98 7.96 3.88
N TYR A 100 4.99 9.15 4.49
CA TYR A 100 6.07 10.11 4.30
C TYR A 100 7.37 9.67 4.98
N ALA A 101 7.30 9.06 6.17
CA ALA A 101 8.48 8.52 6.86
C ALA A 101 9.12 7.38 6.07
N ASP A 102 8.34 6.38 5.66
CA ASP A 102 8.80 5.22 4.88
C ASP A 102 9.41 5.68 3.55
N ARG A 103 8.76 6.63 2.87
CA ARG A 103 9.26 7.20 1.61
C ARG A 103 10.57 7.96 1.81
N LEU A 104 10.73 8.71 2.90
CA LEU A 104 11.97 9.41 3.20
C LEU A 104 13.11 8.42 3.41
N ASN A 105 12.90 7.40 4.25
CA ASN A 105 13.90 6.36 4.51
C ASN A 105 14.32 5.67 3.19
N ARG A 106 13.34 5.23 2.40
CA ARG A 106 13.59 4.60 1.08
C ARG A 106 14.44 5.46 0.16
N LEU A 107 14.13 6.76 0.04
CA LEU A 107 14.86 7.66 -0.85
C LEU A 107 16.27 7.98 -0.35
N LEU A 108 16.45 8.10 0.98
CA LEU A 108 17.78 8.28 1.56
C LEU A 108 18.62 7.02 1.38
N ASP A 109 18.08 5.83 1.64
CA ASP A 109 18.78 4.56 1.44
C ASP A 109 19.21 4.37 -0.02
N ALA A 110 18.33 4.69 -0.97
CA ALA A 110 18.65 4.66 -2.39
C ALA A 110 19.76 5.67 -2.76
N LEU A 111 19.73 6.89 -2.21
CA LEU A 111 20.80 7.88 -2.44
C LEU A 111 22.16 7.43 -1.86
N HIS A 112 22.16 6.77 -0.71
CA HIS A 112 23.39 6.19 -0.13
C HIS A 112 23.92 5.05 -1.02
N GLY A 113 23.04 4.16 -1.49
CA GLY A 113 23.40 3.08 -2.42
C GLY A 113 23.99 3.60 -3.73
N LEU A 114 23.37 4.62 -4.32
CA LEU A 114 23.83 5.26 -5.56
C LEU A 114 25.14 6.03 -5.40
N SER A 115 25.44 6.56 -4.21
CA SER A 115 26.70 7.27 -3.94
C SER A 115 27.89 6.31 -3.74
N GLY A 116 27.63 5.04 -3.36
CA GLY A 116 28.64 4.01 -3.20
C GLY A 116 28.95 3.21 -4.47
N ALA A 117 28.04 3.17 -5.44
CA ALA A 117 28.20 2.44 -6.69
C ALA A 117 28.87 3.29 -7.78
N PRO A 118 29.75 2.73 -8.63
CA PRO A 118 30.25 3.44 -9.80
C PRO A 118 29.08 3.73 -10.76
N LEU A 119 28.76 5.01 -10.94
CA LEU A 119 27.74 5.44 -11.91
C LEU A 119 28.15 4.98 -13.32
N PRO A 120 27.22 4.45 -14.14
CA PRO A 120 27.53 4.06 -15.50
C PRO A 120 28.03 5.28 -16.28
N ALA A 121 29.23 5.16 -16.86
CA ALA A 121 29.82 6.22 -17.66
C ALA A 121 28.88 6.59 -18.81
N ALA A 122 28.61 7.89 -18.98
CA ALA A 122 27.93 8.39 -20.15
C ALA A 122 28.68 7.88 -21.40
N ARG A 123 27.95 7.30 -22.36
CA ARG A 123 28.53 6.80 -23.62
C ARG A 123 29.07 7.99 -24.43
N THR A 124 30.33 8.35 -24.19
CA THR A 124 31.09 9.24 -25.07
C THR A 124 31.68 8.39 -26.20
N ALA A 125 31.41 8.81 -27.44
CA ALA A 125 31.97 8.18 -28.63
C ALA A 125 33.50 8.31 -28.63
N SER A 126 34.16 7.17 -28.87
CA SER A 126 35.55 6.90 -29.23
C SER A 126 36.58 8.05 -29.21
N GLY A 127 37.68 7.85 -28.46
CA GLY A 127 38.91 8.61 -28.63
C GLY A 127 40.05 8.25 -27.67
N THR A 128 40.95 7.36 -28.14
CA THR A 128 42.39 7.20 -27.78
C THR A 128 42.83 7.03 -26.31
N ALA A 129 43.45 5.88 -26.06
CA ALA A 129 44.15 5.51 -24.84
C ALA A 129 45.53 6.20 -24.71
N SER A 130 45.64 7.20 -23.84
CA SER A 130 46.85 7.58 -23.08
C SER A 130 46.54 8.77 -22.15
N ALA A 131 45.95 8.52 -20.97
CA ALA A 131 45.71 9.56 -19.95
C ALA A 131 45.35 8.99 -18.54
N SER A 132 45.90 7.84 -18.12
CA SER A 132 45.37 7.09 -16.96
C SER A 132 45.48 7.78 -15.60
N ALA A 133 46.46 8.67 -15.39
CA ALA A 133 46.66 9.37 -14.09
C ALA A 133 45.97 10.74 -13.99
N SER A 134 45.76 11.44 -15.11
CA SER A 134 44.97 12.69 -15.15
C SER A 134 43.48 12.41 -15.21
N ALA A 135 43.07 11.31 -15.85
CA ALA A 135 41.70 10.84 -15.87
C ALA A 135 41.20 10.34 -14.51
N SER A 136 42.08 9.76 -13.66
CA SER A 136 41.70 9.34 -12.31
C SER A 136 41.42 10.54 -11.41
N ALA A 137 42.26 11.57 -11.45
CA ALA A 137 42.07 12.81 -10.67
C ALA A 137 40.83 13.61 -11.13
N SER A 138 40.53 13.63 -12.43
CA SER A 138 39.29 14.25 -12.94
C SER A 138 38.05 13.44 -12.56
N ALA A 139 38.12 12.11 -12.62
CA ALA A 139 37.03 11.23 -12.19
C ALA A 139 36.76 11.34 -10.67
N ASP A 140 37.80 11.48 -9.85
CA ASP A 140 37.66 11.69 -8.41
C ASP A 140 37.01 13.06 -8.10
N LYS A 141 37.36 14.09 -8.86
CA LYS A 141 36.73 15.42 -8.75
C LYS A 141 35.27 15.40 -9.19
N GLU A 142 34.94 14.70 -10.27
CA GLU A 142 33.55 14.51 -10.73
C GLU A 142 32.72 13.72 -9.71
N ARG A 143 33.27 12.63 -9.14
CA ARG A 143 32.63 11.88 -8.04
C ARG A 143 32.38 12.76 -6.82
N ALA A 144 33.34 13.60 -6.44
CA ALA A 144 33.17 14.52 -5.33
C ALA A 144 32.04 15.53 -5.60
N VAL A 145 31.95 16.08 -6.82
CA VAL A 145 30.88 17.01 -7.22
C VAL A 145 29.51 16.32 -7.25
N LEU A 146 29.44 15.08 -7.73
CA LEU A 146 28.22 14.27 -7.72
C LEU A 146 27.81 13.88 -6.30
N GLY A 147 28.77 13.56 -5.43
CA GLY A 147 28.55 13.32 -4.01
C GLY A 147 27.97 14.54 -3.29
N VAL A 148 28.49 15.74 -3.59
CA VAL A 148 27.89 17.00 -3.09
C VAL A 148 26.46 17.19 -3.64
N GLY A 149 26.22 16.82 -4.90
CA GLY A 149 24.88 16.82 -5.51
C GLY A 149 23.89 15.91 -4.78
N ALA A 150 24.30 14.66 -4.50
CA ALA A 150 23.52 13.66 -3.78
C ALA A 150 23.25 14.07 -2.32
N ALA A 151 24.26 14.59 -1.61
CA ALA A 151 24.08 15.11 -0.24
C ALA A 151 23.06 16.26 -0.19
N ARG A 152 23.13 17.20 -1.16
CA ARG A 152 22.15 18.29 -1.28
C ARG A 152 20.75 17.79 -1.67
N ALA A 153 20.66 16.76 -2.50
CA ALA A 153 19.39 16.12 -2.85
C ALA A 153 18.75 15.45 -1.63
N GLY A 154 19.55 14.73 -0.84
CA GLY A 154 19.13 14.12 0.41
C GLY A 154 18.60 15.17 1.39
N ALA A 155 19.36 16.24 1.65
CA ALA A 155 18.93 17.32 2.54
C ALA A 155 17.65 18.02 2.06
N LEU A 156 17.46 18.18 0.74
CA LEU A 156 16.24 18.74 0.17
C LEU A 156 15.03 17.82 0.41
N LEU A 157 15.17 16.52 0.14
CA LEU A 157 14.12 15.53 0.36
C LEU A 157 13.77 15.39 1.83
N GLU A 158 14.78 15.31 2.70
CA GLU A 158 14.62 15.27 4.15
C GLU A 158 13.82 16.47 4.64
N ARG A 159 14.19 17.69 4.23
CA ARG A 159 13.43 18.89 4.58
C ARG A 159 11.98 18.82 4.09
N GLN A 160 11.75 18.46 2.83
CA GLN A 160 10.40 18.45 2.25
C GLN A 160 9.49 17.38 2.88
N LEU A 161 9.98 16.16 2.99
CA LEU A 161 9.21 15.03 3.52
C LEU A 161 9.04 15.13 5.03
N THR A 162 10.01 15.68 5.77
CA THR A 162 9.83 15.98 7.20
C THR A 162 8.74 17.03 7.41
N LEU A 163 8.73 18.12 6.63
CA LEU A 163 7.66 19.11 6.70
C LEU A 163 6.30 18.51 6.33
N ALA A 164 6.23 17.66 5.31
CA ALA A 164 5.01 16.95 4.92
C ALA A 164 4.53 15.99 6.02
N ARG A 165 5.46 15.28 6.66
CA ARG A 165 5.21 14.40 7.81
C ARG A 165 4.66 15.19 8.99
N THR A 166 5.29 16.29 9.40
CA THR A 166 4.79 17.13 10.52
C THR A 166 3.38 17.65 10.23
N ARG A 167 3.12 18.12 9.01
CA ARG A 167 1.76 18.54 8.62
C ARG A 167 0.76 17.39 8.66
N ALA A 168 1.14 16.21 8.18
CA ALA A 168 0.30 15.02 8.21
C ALA A 168 0.02 14.57 9.65
N HIS A 169 1.02 14.64 10.53
CA HIS A 169 0.90 14.35 11.95
C HIS A 169 -0.10 15.30 12.63
N SER A 170 0.05 16.62 12.46
CA SER A 170 -0.91 17.59 12.99
C SER A 170 -2.33 17.38 12.44
N ALA A 171 -2.46 17.06 11.15
CA ALA A 171 -3.75 16.76 10.55
C ALA A 171 -4.38 15.46 11.11
N ALA A 172 -3.56 14.45 11.41
CA ALA A 172 -4.03 13.23 12.07
C ALA A 172 -4.53 13.50 13.49
N LEU A 173 -3.79 14.28 14.29
CA LEU A 173 -4.22 14.68 15.63
C LEU A 173 -5.52 15.50 15.61
N GLN A 174 -5.64 16.46 14.68
CA GLN A 174 -6.86 17.24 14.48
C GLN A 174 -8.05 16.35 14.07
N ALA A 175 -7.83 15.40 13.16
CA ALA A 175 -8.85 14.45 12.75
C ALA A 175 -9.33 13.59 13.93
N LEU A 176 -8.41 13.06 14.75
CA LEU A 176 -8.72 12.26 15.93
C LEU A 176 -9.48 13.04 17.02
N GLY A 177 -9.31 14.36 17.08
CA GLY A 177 -10.07 15.24 17.98
C GLY A 177 -11.38 15.79 17.39
N SER A 178 -11.72 15.43 16.15
CA SER A 178 -12.90 15.98 15.46
C SER A 178 -14.19 15.24 15.81
N SER A 179 -15.33 15.94 15.79
CA SER A 179 -16.65 15.33 15.93
C SER A 179 -16.91 14.26 14.85
N ARG A 180 -16.37 14.46 13.64
CA ARG A 180 -16.41 13.49 12.55
C ARG A 180 -15.78 12.15 12.97
N PHE A 181 -14.61 12.18 13.58
CA PHE A 181 -13.97 10.96 14.08
C PHE A 181 -14.77 10.29 15.20
N HIS A 182 -15.30 11.07 16.15
CA HIS A 182 -16.13 10.52 17.22
C HIS A 182 -17.36 9.80 16.68
N ALA A 183 -18.05 10.37 15.68
CA ALA A 183 -19.17 9.70 15.00
C ALA A 183 -18.77 8.36 14.36
N VAL A 184 -17.56 8.26 13.79
CA VAL A 184 -17.03 6.99 13.26
C VAL A 184 -16.74 5.99 14.38
N ALA A 185 -16.10 6.44 15.46
CA ALA A 185 -15.80 5.60 16.61
C ALA A 185 -17.09 5.04 17.24
N ASP A 186 -18.13 5.86 17.35
CA ASP A 186 -19.45 5.47 17.87
C ASP A 186 -20.15 4.50 16.91
N ALA A 187 -20.12 4.74 15.60
CA ALA A 187 -20.66 3.82 14.61
C ALA A 187 -19.95 2.45 14.65
N VAL A 188 -18.63 2.42 14.84
CA VAL A 188 -17.86 1.18 15.00
C VAL A 188 -18.13 0.51 16.37
N ALA A 189 -18.38 1.30 17.42
CA ALA A 189 -18.80 0.76 18.72
C ALA A 189 -20.17 0.07 18.64
N LEU A 190 -21.14 0.68 17.95
CA LEU A 190 -22.43 0.04 17.65
C LEU A 190 -22.25 -1.21 16.80
N LEU A 191 -21.37 -1.18 15.80
CA LEU A 191 -21.05 -2.34 14.96
C LEU A 191 -20.51 -3.54 15.76
N ALA A 192 -19.80 -3.28 16.88
CA ALA A 192 -19.28 -4.33 17.74
C ALA A 192 -20.39 -5.09 18.49
N SER A 193 -21.55 -4.47 18.71
CA SER A 193 -22.72 -5.12 19.33
C SER A 193 -23.74 -5.61 18.31
N GLU A 194 -24.10 -4.79 17.33
CA GLU A 194 -25.18 -5.04 16.38
C GLU A 194 -24.73 -4.73 14.96
N VAL A 195 -24.95 -5.68 14.05
CA VAL A 195 -24.62 -5.52 12.64
C VAL A 195 -25.92 -5.26 11.90
N PRO A 196 -26.05 -4.13 11.16
CA PRO A 196 -27.27 -3.80 10.42
C PRO A 196 -27.34 -4.67 9.16
N LEU A 197 -27.83 -5.88 9.36
CA LEU A 197 -28.07 -6.86 8.32
C LEU A 197 -29.36 -6.50 7.57
N SER A 198 -29.33 -6.66 6.25
CA SER A 198 -30.55 -6.60 5.44
C SER A 198 -31.39 -7.87 5.62
N ALA A 199 -32.66 -7.84 5.19
CA ALA A 199 -33.52 -9.02 5.19
C ALA A 199 -32.92 -10.20 4.39
N ALA A 200 -32.16 -9.90 3.33
CA ALA A 200 -31.48 -10.92 2.53
C ALA A 200 -30.47 -11.73 3.35
N ALA A 201 -29.87 -11.17 4.42
CA ALA A 201 -28.86 -11.87 5.21
C ALA A 201 -29.37 -13.16 5.90
N ALA A 202 -30.68 -13.41 5.91
CA ALA A 202 -31.30 -14.66 6.35
C ALA A 202 -31.14 -15.82 5.35
N ASP A 203 -30.82 -15.52 4.08
CA ASP A 203 -30.62 -16.54 3.05
C ASP A 203 -29.32 -17.34 3.29
N PRO A 204 -29.21 -18.55 2.71
CA PRO A 204 -28.01 -19.37 2.84
C PRO A 204 -26.73 -18.64 2.44
N SER A 205 -25.66 -18.87 3.21
CA SER A 205 -24.34 -18.25 2.99
C SER A 205 -23.72 -18.58 1.62
N GLY A 206 -24.11 -19.69 1.00
CA GLY A 206 -23.70 -20.10 -0.34
C GLY A 206 -23.86 -18.96 -1.34
N ASP A 207 -25.10 -18.57 -1.61
CA ASP A 207 -25.38 -17.61 -2.67
C ASP A 207 -25.01 -16.16 -2.27
N LEU A 208 -25.21 -15.78 -1.01
CA LEU A 208 -25.00 -14.39 -0.60
C LEU A 208 -23.56 -14.02 -0.25
N LEU A 209 -22.70 -14.97 0.09
CA LEU A 209 -21.29 -14.69 0.38
C LEU A 209 -20.35 -15.25 -0.70
N HIS A 210 -20.63 -16.43 -1.26
CA HIS A 210 -19.71 -17.00 -2.25
C HIS A 210 -19.82 -16.29 -3.60
N ASP A 211 -21.01 -15.89 -4.05
CA ASP A 211 -21.15 -15.16 -5.33
C ASP A 211 -20.44 -13.79 -5.30
N PRO A 212 -20.62 -12.91 -4.29
CA PRO A 212 -19.86 -11.66 -4.23
C PRO A 212 -18.34 -11.88 -4.11
N ALA A 213 -17.90 -12.90 -3.37
CA ALA A 213 -16.48 -13.25 -3.26
C ALA A 213 -15.91 -13.74 -4.61
N GLY A 214 -16.65 -14.59 -5.33
CA GLY A 214 -16.30 -15.05 -6.68
C GLY A 214 -16.28 -13.90 -7.69
N ARG A 215 -17.22 -12.95 -7.61
CA ARG A 215 -17.18 -11.72 -8.42
C ARG A 215 -15.98 -10.84 -8.10
N ALA A 216 -15.55 -10.76 -6.84
CA ALA A 216 -14.33 -10.03 -6.46
C ALA A 216 -13.08 -10.70 -7.05
N GLU A 217 -13.02 -12.03 -7.04
CA GLU A 217 -11.97 -12.81 -7.68
C GLU A 217 -11.95 -12.62 -9.20
N GLN A 218 -13.10 -12.71 -9.87
CA GLN A 218 -13.21 -12.49 -11.32
C GLN A 218 -12.75 -11.09 -11.72
N ARG A 219 -13.12 -10.05 -10.95
CA ARG A 219 -12.65 -8.67 -11.19
C ARG A 219 -11.14 -8.56 -11.03
N LEU A 220 -10.56 -9.22 -10.03
CA LEU A 220 -9.12 -9.28 -9.83
C LEU A 220 -8.42 -9.97 -11.01
N LEU A 221 -8.89 -11.16 -11.41
CA LEU A 221 -8.35 -11.90 -12.55
C LEU A 221 -8.44 -11.10 -13.85
N GLY A 222 -9.59 -10.44 -14.09
CA GLY A 222 -9.77 -9.55 -15.24
C GLY A 222 -8.83 -8.35 -15.22
N ALA A 223 -8.62 -7.72 -14.05
CA ALA A 223 -7.68 -6.62 -13.92
C ALA A 223 -6.22 -7.06 -14.13
N VAL A 224 -5.83 -8.23 -13.62
CA VAL A 224 -4.51 -8.81 -13.85
C VAL A 224 -4.31 -9.14 -15.34
N ALA A 225 -5.31 -9.72 -16.00
CA ALA A 225 -5.27 -10.00 -17.42
C ALA A 225 -5.18 -8.73 -18.30
N ALA A 226 -5.69 -7.60 -17.81
CA ALA A 226 -5.62 -6.31 -18.48
C ALA A 226 -4.32 -5.52 -18.19
N LEU A 227 -3.40 -6.05 -17.37
CA LEU A 227 -2.14 -5.38 -17.07
C LEU A 227 -1.25 -5.26 -18.33
N PRO A 228 -0.53 -4.13 -18.50
CA PRO A 228 0.36 -3.95 -19.65
C PRO A 228 1.39 -5.09 -19.79
N PRO A 229 1.62 -5.65 -21.00
CA PRO A 229 2.61 -6.70 -21.20
C PRO A 229 4.04 -6.21 -20.98
N TYR A 230 4.96 -7.14 -20.75
CA TYR A 230 6.36 -6.81 -20.48
C TYR A 230 7.07 -6.39 -21.78
N GLY A 231 7.85 -5.31 -21.75
CA GLY A 231 8.77 -4.95 -22.83
C GLY A 231 8.17 -4.24 -24.06
N THR A 232 6.86 -3.98 -24.11
CA THR A 232 6.23 -3.27 -25.25
C THR A 232 6.01 -1.78 -24.99
N THR A 233 6.37 -1.28 -23.82
CA THR A 233 6.05 0.08 -23.36
C THR A 233 7.27 0.97 -23.25
N GLU A 234 7.06 2.24 -23.55
CA GLU A 234 8.04 3.30 -23.38
C GLU A 234 8.55 3.32 -21.91
N PRO A 235 9.88 3.34 -21.69
CA PRO A 235 10.45 3.30 -20.35
C PRO A 235 9.88 4.41 -19.46
N TYR A 236 9.56 4.07 -18.21
CA TYR A 236 9.15 5.00 -17.16
C TYR A 236 7.81 5.72 -17.34
N ASN A 237 6.95 5.36 -18.29
CA ASN A 237 5.63 5.99 -18.43
C ASN A 237 4.72 5.77 -17.20
N GLU A 238 4.44 6.86 -16.46
CA GLU A 238 3.64 6.89 -15.22
C GLU A 238 2.16 6.53 -15.43
N ALA A 239 1.62 6.68 -16.64
CA ALA A 239 0.24 6.29 -16.95
C ALA A 239 0.01 4.78 -16.74
N HIS A 240 1.07 3.98 -16.84
CA HIS A 240 1.01 2.56 -16.57
C HIS A 240 0.87 2.22 -15.09
N ASP A 241 1.06 3.14 -14.14
CA ASP A 241 0.94 2.80 -12.71
C ASP A 241 -0.53 2.65 -12.25
N ALA A 242 -1.46 3.33 -12.91
CA ALA A 242 -2.88 3.31 -12.51
C ALA A 242 -3.53 1.91 -12.57
N PRO A 243 -3.37 1.10 -13.65
CA PRO A 243 -3.83 -0.29 -13.68
C PRO A 243 -3.26 -1.18 -12.55
N TRP A 244 -1.99 -0.96 -12.19
CA TRP A 244 -1.34 -1.71 -11.10
C TRP A 244 -1.88 -1.31 -9.73
N HIS A 245 -2.09 -0.02 -9.49
CA HIS A 245 -2.75 0.46 -8.27
C HIS A 245 -4.19 -0.05 -8.14
N GLN A 246 -4.93 -0.12 -9.25
CA GLN A 246 -6.27 -0.70 -9.27
C GLN A 246 -6.24 -2.21 -8.97
N THR A 247 -5.31 -2.95 -9.57
CA THR A 247 -5.11 -4.38 -9.29
C THR A 247 -4.80 -4.61 -7.82
N ARG A 248 -3.95 -3.76 -7.22
CA ARG A 248 -3.64 -3.80 -5.78
C ARG A 248 -4.87 -3.60 -4.90
N LEU A 249 -5.75 -2.67 -5.26
CA LEU A 249 -7.01 -2.45 -4.55
C LEU A 249 -7.91 -3.70 -4.65
N LEU A 250 -8.08 -4.24 -5.85
CA LEU A 250 -8.90 -5.44 -6.09
C LEU A 250 -8.35 -6.67 -5.36
N LEU A 251 -7.03 -6.86 -5.34
CA LEU A 251 -6.39 -7.94 -4.60
C LEU A 251 -6.68 -7.83 -3.10
N ARG A 252 -6.62 -6.63 -2.54
CA ARG A 252 -6.96 -6.40 -1.13
C ARG A 252 -8.43 -6.69 -0.84
N LEU A 253 -9.35 -6.29 -1.72
CA LEU A 253 -10.78 -6.59 -1.58
C LEU A 253 -11.03 -8.11 -1.63
N HIS A 254 -10.43 -8.81 -2.60
CA HIS A 254 -10.53 -10.26 -2.70
C HIS A 254 -9.96 -10.97 -1.46
N ARG A 255 -8.80 -10.51 -0.93
CA ARG A 255 -8.24 -11.05 0.33
C ARG A 255 -9.19 -10.90 1.50
N TYR A 256 -9.84 -9.74 1.66
CA TYR A 256 -10.81 -9.54 2.74
C TYR A 256 -12.09 -10.38 2.53
N ALA A 257 -12.55 -10.52 1.29
CA ALA A 257 -13.68 -11.41 0.98
C ALA A 257 -13.36 -12.87 1.31
N HIS A 258 -12.16 -13.33 0.96
CA HIS A 258 -11.65 -14.65 1.29
C HIS A 258 -11.53 -14.86 2.81
N GLU A 259 -11.01 -13.87 3.55
CA GLU A 259 -10.94 -13.91 5.02
C GLU A 259 -12.33 -14.15 5.64
N VAL A 260 -13.40 -13.56 5.08
CA VAL A 260 -14.78 -13.76 5.56
C VAL A 260 -15.32 -15.15 5.22
N VAL A 261 -15.17 -15.59 3.97
CA VAL A 261 -15.75 -16.85 3.49
C VAL A 261 -15.02 -18.07 4.07
N ARG A 262 -13.69 -18.02 4.19
CA ARG A 262 -12.86 -19.14 4.64
C ARG A 262 -12.45 -19.04 6.11
N GLY A 263 -12.70 -17.90 6.77
CA GLY A 263 -12.29 -17.65 8.16
C GLY A 263 -10.79 -17.41 8.35
N ALA A 264 -10.00 -17.39 7.28
CA ALA A 264 -8.55 -17.22 7.32
C ALA A 264 -8.02 -16.48 6.07
N PRO A 265 -6.92 -15.73 6.21
CA PRO A 265 -6.25 -15.13 5.06
C PRO A 265 -5.60 -16.20 4.19
N ASP A 266 -5.68 -16.03 2.87
CA ASP A 266 -4.95 -16.88 1.93
C ASP A 266 -3.44 -16.56 1.97
N PRO A 267 -2.56 -17.49 2.40
CA PRO A 267 -1.12 -17.27 2.42
C PRO A 267 -0.54 -17.11 1.02
N VAL A 268 -1.15 -17.69 -0.02
CA VAL A 268 -0.65 -17.65 -1.40
C VAL A 268 -0.71 -16.22 -1.95
N LEU A 269 -1.71 -15.44 -1.54
CA LEU A 269 -1.88 -14.04 -1.97
C LEU A 269 -0.99 -13.05 -1.19
N ALA A 270 -0.22 -13.52 -0.20
CA ALA A 270 0.67 -12.66 0.57
C ALA A 270 1.83 -12.12 -0.27
N GLY A 271 2.49 -12.99 -1.05
CA GLY A 271 3.59 -12.62 -1.95
C GLY A 271 3.18 -11.59 -3.01
N PRO A 272 2.14 -11.86 -3.82
CA PRO A 272 1.62 -10.90 -4.80
C PRO A 272 1.18 -9.58 -4.16
N GLY A 273 0.57 -9.65 -2.98
CA GLY A 273 0.19 -8.46 -2.23
C GLY A 273 1.39 -7.59 -1.85
N HIS A 274 2.46 -8.22 -1.37
CA HIS A 274 3.70 -7.54 -1.02
C HIS A 274 4.38 -6.92 -2.25
N ALA A 275 4.44 -7.63 -3.37
CA ALA A 275 5.01 -7.10 -4.61
C ALA A 275 4.26 -5.83 -5.10
N LEU A 276 2.93 -5.81 -5.00
CA LEU A 276 2.13 -4.63 -5.34
C LEU A 276 2.30 -3.47 -4.34
N ASP A 277 2.56 -3.76 -3.07
CA ASP A 277 2.92 -2.74 -2.09
C ASP A 277 4.29 -2.11 -2.44
N LEU A 278 5.30 -2.93 -2.77
CA LEU A 278 6.62 -2.44 -3.21
C LEU A 278 6.52 -1.60 -4.49
N HIS A 279 5.70 -2.02 -5.47
CA HIS A 279 5.41 -1.25 -6.69
C HIS A 279 4.88 0.14 -6.34
N ARG A 280 3.88 0.22 -5.45
CA ARG A 280 3.29 1.49 -5.04
C ARG A 280 4.32 2.39 -4.36
N ASP A 281 5.08 1.84 -3.43
CA ASP A 281 6.04 2.61 -2.65
C ASP A 281 7.17 3.16 -3.54
N ALA A 282 7.62 2.36 -4.52
CA ALA A 282 8.58 2.78 -5.53
C ALA A 282 8.03 3.89 -6.44
N ALA A 283 6.78 3.75 -6.92
CA ALA A 283 6.14 4.76 -7.77
C ALA A 283 5.95 6.09 -7.03
N GLU A 284 5.51 6.06 -5.76
CA GLU A 284 5.36 7.26 -4.94
C GLU A 284 6.72 7.90 -4.60
N ALA A 285 7.78 7.11 -4.41
CA ALA A 285 9.15 7.59 -4.21
C ALA A 285 9.70 8.27 -5.47
N ALA A 286 9.52 7.66 -6.64
CA ALA A 286 9.89 8.24 -7.93
C ALA A 286 9.19 9.58 -8.19
N ALA A 287 7.88 9.66 -7.89
CA ALA A 287 7.11 10.89 -8.01
C ALA A 287 7.61 11.99 -7.06
N ALA A 288 8.01 11.63 -5.84
CA ALA A 288 8.59 12.58 -4.88
C ALA A 288 9.95 13.11 -5.33
N ALA A 289 10.83 12.26 -5.88
CA ALA A 289 12.10 12.68 -6.45
C ALA A 289 11.90 13.65 -7.64
N ALA A 290 10.96 13.33 -8.55
CA ALA A 290 10.61 14.19 -9.67
C ALA A 290 10.00 15.53 -9.22
N ALA A 291 9.16 15.53 -8.17
CA ALA A 291 8.62 16.75 -7.59
C ALA A 291 9.71 17.61 -6.94
N ALA A 292 10.65 17.00 -6.22
CA ALA A 292 11.78 17.70 -5.63
C ALA A 292 12.69 18.34 -6.70
N ALA A 293 12.88 17.68 -7.85
CA ALA A 293 13.66 18.20 -8.97
C ALA A 293 13.04 19.46 -9.61
N ARG A 294 11.73 19.69 -9.43
CA ARG A 294 11.03 20.91 -9.88
C ARG A 294 11.15 22.07 -8.89
N THR A 295 11.88 21.91 -7.79
CA THR A 295 12.09 23.00 -6.81
C THR A 295 12.90 24.13 -7.45
N PRO A 296 12.47 25.41 -7.34
CA PRO A 296 13.21 26.51 -7.93
C PRO A 296 14.60 26.70 -7.28
N ARG A 297 15.57 27.17 -8.07
CA ARG A 297 16.94 27.52 -7.63
C ARG A 297 17.76 26.37 -7.03
N ILE A 298 17.48 25.13 -7.39
CA ILE A 298 18.38 24.00 -7.05
C ILE A 298 19.62 24.01 -7.94
N ALA A 299 20.74 23.50 -7.41
CA ALA A 299 21.97 23.36 -8.20
C ALA A 299 21.80 22.28 -9.29
N PRO A 300 22.43 22.41 -10.47
CA PRO A 300 22.34 21.40 -11.53
C PRO A 300 22.78 20.00 -11.09
N THR A 301 23.79 19.91 -10.22
CA THR A 301 24.27 18.63 -9.66
C THR A 301 23.23 17.96 -8.75
N THR A 302 22.44 18.76 -8.03
CA THR A 302 21.31 18.27 -7.22
C THR A 302 20.17 17.79 -8.12
N ALA A 303 19.84 18.55 -9.17
CA ALA A 303 18.84 18.13 -10.15
C ALA A 303 19.22 16.81 -10.84
N TYR A 304 20.51 16.66 -11.20
CA TYR A 304 21.04 15.43 -11.77
C TYR A 304 20.89 14.25 -10.80
N ALA A 305 21.29 14.41 -9.53
CA ALA A 305 21.15 13.36 -8.51
C ALA A 305 19.68 12.94 -8.31
N LEU A 306 18.75 13.89 -8.30
CA LEU A 306 17.31 13.59 -8.22
C LEU A 306 16.78 12.87 -9.46
N GLY A 307 17.33 13.17 -10.65
CA GLY A 307 17.02 12.46 -11.89
C GLY A 307 17.49 11.00 -11.86
N VAL A 308 18.71 10.74 -11.39
CA VAL A 308 19.23 9.38 -11.20
C VAL A 308 18.41 8.62 -10.16
N LEU A 309 18.08 9.25 -9.04
CA LEU A 309 17.22 8.67 -8.00
C LEU A 309 15.82 8.35 -8.53
N HIS A 310 15.24 9.23 -9.34
CA HIS A 310 13.96 8.95 -10.00
C HIS A 310 14.07 7.71 -10.89
N ALA A 311 15.09 7.62 -11.76
CA ALA A 311 15.29 6.48 -12.65
C ALA A 311 15.49 5.16 -11.87
N ASP A 312 16.28 5.19 -10.79
CA ASP A 312 16.45 4.08 -9.86
C ASP A 312 15.11 3.57 -9.31
N GLN A 313 14.28 4.48 -8.78
CA GLN A 313 12.95 4.11 -8.27
C GLN A 313 12.00 3.62 -9.37
N ARG A 314 12.15 4.08 -10.62
CA ARG A 314 11.39 3.51 -11.75
C ARG A 314 11.87 2.11 -12.14
N HIS A 315 13.15 1.78 -11.97
CA HIS A 315 13.61 0.39 -12.11
C HIS A 315 13.02 -0.51 -11.03
N GLU A 316 12.96 -0.03 -9.77
CA GLU A 316 12.31 -0.74 -8.67
C GLU A 316 10.81 -1.00 -8.94
N VAL A 317 10.11 -0.04 -9.59
CA VAL A 317 8.74 -0.23 -10.08
C VAL A 317 8.66 -1.42 -11.04
N GLU A 318 9.55 -1.51 -12.03
CA GLU A 318 9.56 -2.64 -12.98
C GLU A 318 9.99 -3.96 -12.33
N ALA A 319 10.94 -3.93 -11.40
CA ALA A 319 11.34 -5.10 -10.63
C ALA A 319 10.17 -5.66 -9.81
N ALA A 320 9.43 -4.79 -9.11
CA ALA A 320 8.23 -5.19 -8.37
C ALA A 320 7.14 -5.79 -9.27
N ARG A 321 6.99 -5.28 -10.49
CA ARG A 321 6.08 -5.85 -11.50
C ARG A 321 6.53 -7.23 -11.98
N SER A 322 7.84 -7.47 -12.13
CA SER A 322 8.39 -8.81 -12.44
C SER A 322 8.11 -9.78 -11.30
N VAL A 323 8.47 -9.40 -10.06
CA VAL A 323 8.24 -10.21 -8.87
C VAL A 323 6.76 -10.56 -8.72
N PHE A 324 5.86 -9.61 -8.94
CA PHE A 324 4.41 -9.88 -8.93
C PHE A 324 4.03 -10.98 -9.93
N ARG A 325 4.54 -10.93 -11.17
CA ARG A 325 4.24 -11.95 -12.19
C ARG A 325 4.78 -13.32 -11.82
N GLU A 326 5.97 -13.38 -11.24
CA GLU A 326 6.61 -14.63 -10.78
C GLU A 326 5.86 -15.27 -9.62
N CYS A 327 5.39 -14.49 -8.66
CA CYS A 327 4.64 -15.00 -7.51
C CYS A 327 3.13 -15.12 -7.74
N TRP A 328 2.60 -14.68 -8.89
CA TRP A 328 1.16 -14.74 -9.17
C TRP A 328 0.70 -16.19 -9.35
N PRO A 329 -0.14 -16.72 -8.44
CA PRO A 329 -0.43 -18.16 -8.40
C PRO A 329 -1.24 -18.67 -9.58
N TYR A 330 -1.98 -17.78 -10.27
CA TYR A 330 -2.81 -18.14 -11.41
C TYR A 330 -2.10 -17.94 -12.77
N ALA A 331 -0.84 -17.49 -12.78
CA ALA A 331 -0.06 -17.32 -14.01
C ALA A 331 0.33 -18.68 -14.65
N THR A 332 0.58 -19.70 -13.82
CA THR A 332 1.02 -21.02 -14.28
C THR A 332 -0.13 -21.88 -14.81
N ALA A 333 -1.37 -21.64 -14.40
CA ALA A 333 -2.53 -22.40 -14.90
C ALA A 333 -2.88 -22.10 -16.38
N ALA A 334 -2.45 -20.95 -16.91
CA ALA A 334 -2.64 -20.60 -18.32
C ALA A 334 -1.55 -21.19 -19.25
N ALA A 335 -0.40 -21.59 -18.70
CA ALA A 335 0.68 -22.22 -19.46
C ALA A 335 0.52 -23.75 -19.61
N THR A 336 -0.43 -24.34 -18.90
CA THR A 336 -0.69 -25.80 -18.87
C THR A 336 -2.08 -26.14 -19.44
N ARG A 337 -2.47 -25.51 -20.54
CA ARG A 337 -3.52 -26.06 -21.42
C ARG A 337 -2.83 -26.62 -22.68
N PRO A 338 -2.88 -27.94 -22.91
CA PRO A 338 -2.27 -28.59 -24.07
C PRO A 338 -2.92 -28.19 -25.40
#